data_AF-A0A965P8N0-F1
#
_entry.id   AF-A0A965P8N0-F1
#
_cell.length_a   1.000
_cell.length_b   1.000
_cell.length_c   1.000
_cell.angle_alpha   90.00
_cell.angle_beta   90.00
_cell.angle_gamma   90.00
#
_symmetry.space_group_name_H-M   'P 1'
#
loop_
_entity.id
_entity.type
_entity.pdbx_description
1 polymer ?
#
loop_
_entity_poly.entity_id
_entity_poly.type
_entity_poly.pdbx_seq_one_letter_code
_entity_poly.pdbx_strand_id
1 'polypeptide(L)'
;MKKRNKPAGFLVVYDDQDCLHIPFTWDRDCEGAICSGASADGFAVFPSKAEARKSIDISTRFNALLKSQGKIRNEDFENPSRKNIRIVPLFSGKGAK
;
A
#
# COMPACT_ATOMS: atom_id res chain seq x y z
N MET A 1 21.44 -21.29 -12.79
CA MET A 1 20.46 -20.23 -12.45
C MET A 1 20.03 -20.41 -11.00
N LYS A 2 20.20 -19.39 -10.12
CA LYS A 2 19.71 -19.46 -8.73
C LYS A 2 18.18 -19.37 -8.75
N LYS A 3 17.47 -20.35 -8.15
CA LYS A 3 16.00 -20.29 -7.98
C LYS A 3 15.68 -19.05 -7.13
N ARG A 4 15.06 -18.02 -7.73
CA ARG A 4 14.50 -16.90 -6.97
C ARG A 4 13.37 -17.44 -6.09
N ASN A 5 13.43 -17.19 -4.78
CA ASN A 5 12.32 -17.48 -3.89
C ASN A 5 11.07 -16.74 -4.40
N LYS A 6 9.95 -17.46 -4.52
CA LYS A 6 8.66 -16.82 -4.81
C LYS A 6 8.29 -15.95 -3.59
N PRO A 7 7.81 -14.71 -3.80
CA PRO A 7 7.27 -13.91 -2.71
C PRO A 7 6.13 -14.63 -1.99
N ALA A 8 6.05 -14.48 -0.68
CA ALA A 8 4.94 -14.97 0.16
C ALA A 8 3.71 -14.05 0.08
N GLY A 9 3.91 -12.81 -0.38
CA GLY A 9 2.87 -11.80 -0.59
C GLY A 9 3.49 -10.49 -1.05
N PHE A 10 2.70 -9.42 -1.03
CA PHE A 10 3.09 -8.08 -1.39
C PHE A 10 2.50 -7.07 -0.41
N LEU A 11 3.27 -6.03 -0.08
CA LEU A 11 2.77 -4.83 0.60
C LEU A 11 2.72 -3.67 -0.38
N VAL A 12 1.89 -2.69 -0.06
CA VAL A 12 1.99 -1.35 -0.63
C VAL A 12 2.61 -0.44 0.42
N VAL A 13 3.61 0.34 0.02
CA VAL A 13 4.35 1.26 0.89
C VAL A 13 4.39 2.64 0.26
N TYR A 14 4.39 3.66 1.10
CA TYR A 14 4.90 4.98 0.75
C TYR A 14 6.41 4.99 0.96
N ASP A 15 7.16 5.26 -0.11
CA ASP A 15 8.61 5.28 -0.13
C ASP A 15 9.07 6.56 -0.86
N ASP A 16 9.44 7.57 -0.08
CA ASP A 16 9.93 8.85 -0.61
C ASP A 16 11.40 8.80 -1.07
N GLN A 17 12.04 7.62 -0.96
CA GLN A 17 13.45 7.37 -1.27
C GLN A 17 14.44 8.11 -0.37
N ASP A 18 13.98 8.75 0.69
CA ASP A 18 14.82 9.47 1.63
C ASP A 18 14.78 8.77 2.99
N CYS A 19 13.80 9.12 3.84
CA CYS A 19 13.70 8.57 5.20
C CYS A 19 12.37 7.87 5.51
N LEU A 20 11.36 7.99 4.65
CA LEU A 20 10.04 7.40 4.91
C LEU A 20 9.83 6.13 4.09
N HIS A 21 9.61 5.03 4.80
CA HIS A 21 9.19 3.75 4.22
C HIS A 21 8.03 3.17 5.03
N ILE A 22 6.82 3.64 4.74
CA ILE A 22 5.64 3.37 5.56
C ILE A 22 4.69 2.43 4.82
N PRO A 23 4.42 1.22 5.32
CA PRO A 23 3.39 0.35 4.78
C PRO A 23 1.99 0.93 5.01
N PHE A 24 1.13 0.82 4.00
CA PHE A 24 -0.26 1.20 4.11
C PHE A 24 -1.09 0.14 4.86
N THR A 25 -2.16 0.60 5.50
CA THR A 25 -3.17 -0.23 6.16
C THR A 25 -4.44 -0.27 5.32
N TRP A 26 -5.42 -1.10 5.70
CA TRP A 26 -6.75 -1.06 5.09
C TRP A 26 -7.50 0.20 5.51
N ASP A 27 -8.20 0.82 4.57
CA ASP A 27 -9.10 1.93 4.86
C ASP A 27 -10.40 1.40 5.48
N ARG A 28 -10.85 2.03 6.58
CA ARG A 28 -12.06 1.59 7.31
C ARG A 28 -13.35 2.06 6.66
N ASP A 29 -13.27 3.11 5.83
CA ASP A 29 -14.42 3.77 5.23
C ASP A 29 -14.69 3.29 3.78
N CYS A 30 -13.75 2.55 3.18
CA CYS A 30 -13.90 2.03 1.83
C CYS A 30 -13.26 0.63 1.66
N GLU A 31 -14.09 -0.37 1.37
CA GLU A 31 -13.63 -1.73 1.13
C GLU A 31 -12.64 -1.81 -0.04
N GLY A 32 -11.48 -2.43 0.23
CA GLY A 32 -10.42 -2.60 -0.75
C GLY A 32 -9.56 -1.35 -0.97
N ALA A 33 -9.89 -0.21 -0.36
CA ALA A 33 -9.00 0.94 -0.29
C ALA A 33 -7.93 0.74 0.81
N ILE A 34 -6.82 1.44 0.65
CA ILE A 34 -5.69 1.47 1.57
C ILE A 34 -5.37 2.92 1.93
N CYS A 35 -4.91 3.15 3.15
CA CYS A 35 -4.60 4.48 3.66
C CYS A 35 -3.41 4.46 4.62
N SER A 36 -2.86 5.64 4.92
CA SER A 36 -1.75 5.80 5.86
C SER A 36 -2.33 5.61 7.26
N GLY A 37 -2.01 4.48 7.89
CA GLY A 37 -2.55 4.10 9.20
C GLY A 37 -1.45 3.70 10.19
N ALA A 38 -1.86 3.44 11.43
CA ALA A 38 -0.92 3.03 12.47
C ALA A 38 -0.56 1.55 12.33
N SER A 39 0.65 1.17 12.75
CA SER A 39 1.07 -0.24 12.75
C SER A 39 0.19 -1.15 13.59
N ALA A 40 -0.51 -0.60 14.58
CA ALA A 40 -1.48 -1.31 15.42
C ALA A 40 -2.72 -1.80 14.64
N ASP A 41 -3.05 -1.17 13.51
CA ASP A 41 -4.21 -1.54 12.69
C ASP A 41 -3.94 -2.73 11.75
N GLY A 42 -2.66 -3.15 11.65
CA GLY A 42 -2.22 -4.17 10.71
C GLY A 42 -2.04 -3.63 9.29
N PHE A 43 -1.09 -4.21 8.56
CA PHE A 43 -0.75 -3.76 7.21
C PHE A 43 -1.56 -4.49 6.13
N ALA A 44 -1.83 -3.80 5.03
CA ALA A 44 -2.50 -4.38 3.88
C ALA A 44 -1.55 -5.33 3.13
N VAL A 45 -1.80 -6.63 3.25
CA VAL A 45 -1.04 -7.70 2.58
C VAL A 45 -1.84 -8.26 1.41
N PHE A 46 -1.20 -8.36 0.25
CA PHE A 46 -1.80 -8.84 -0.98
C PHE A 46 -1.14 -10.15 -1.44
N PRO A 47 -1.91 -11.12 -1.95
CA PRO A 47 -1.34 -12.36 -2.48
C PRO A 47 -0.67 -12.13 -3.86
N SER A 48 -1.04 -11.08 -4.59
CA SER A 48 -0.49 -10.77 -5.91
C SER A 48 -0.23 -9.27 -6.11
N LYS A 49 0.72 -8.92 -7.01
CA LYS A 49 0.95 -7.53 -7.43
C LYS A 49 -0.28 -6.92 -8.10
N ALA A 50 -1.07 -7.73 -8.80
CA ALA A 50 -2.27 -7.27 -9.50
C ALA A 50 -3.34 -6.79 -8.51
N GLU A 51 -3.52 -7.52 -7.41
CA GLU A 51 -4.45 -7.12 -6.34
C GLU A 51 -3.96 -5.88 -5.60
N ALA A 52 -2.66 -5.80 -5.27
CA ALA A 52 -2.08 -4.59 -4.69
C ALA A 52 -2.31 -3.36 -5.58
N ARG A 53 -2.13 -3.52 -6.91
CA ARG A 53 -2.40 -2.45 -7.87
C ARG A 53 -3.87 -2.04 -7.87
N LYS A 54 -4.79 -3.02 -7.83
CA LYS A 54 -6.24 -2.77 -7.77
C LYS A 54 -6.60 -1.93 -6.55
N SER A 55 -6.03 -2.22 -5.37
CA SER A 55 -6.26 -1.42 -4.16
C SER A 55 -5.70 0.00 -4.26
N ILE A 56 -4.54 0.19 -4.88
CA ILE A 56 -4.04 1.55 -5.17
C ILE A 56 -5.04 2.32 -6.05
N ASP A 57 -5.61 1.68 -7.07
CA ASP A 57 -6.58 2.32 -7.97
C ASP A 57 -7.91 2.62 -7.27
N ILE A 58 -8.41 1.72 -6.42
CA ILE A 58 -9.59 1.95 -5.58
C ILE A 58 -9.35 3.16 -4.68
N SER A 59 -8.22 3.19 -3.96
CA SER A 59 -7.85 4.28 -3.05
C SER A 59 -7.73 5.63 -3.77
N THR A 60 -7.14 5.62 -4.97
CA THR A 60 -7.05 6.83 -5.82
C THR A 60 -8.44 7.37 -6.17
N ARG A 61 -9.38 6.50 -6.57
CA ARG A 61 -10.76 6.90 -6.91
C ARG A 61 -11.55 7.33 -5.68
N PHE A 62 -11.37 6.65 -4.56
CA PHE A 62 -12.00 7.01 -3.29
C PHE A 62 -11.55 8.40 -2.83
N ASN A 63 -10.25 8.72 -2.91
CA ASN A 63 -9.76 10.06 -2.61
C ASN A 63 -10.31 11.13 -3.55
N ALA A 64 -10.47 10.82 -4.85
CA ALA A 64 -11.11 11.74 -5.78
C ALA A 64 -12.58 12.02 -5.39
N LEU A 65 -13.31 11.00 -4.93
CA LEU A 65 -14.66 11.16 -4.39
C LEU A 65 -14.66 12.03 -3.12
N LEU A 66 -13.81 11.72 -2.13
CA LEU A 66 -13.69 12.50 -0.90
C LEU A 66 -13.37 13.97 -1.19
N LYS A 67 -12.46 14.23 -2.13
CA LYS A 67 -12.13 15.57 -2.62
C LYS A 67 -13.35 16.31 -3.16
N SER A 68 -14.13 15.66 -4.02
CA SER A 68 -15.35 16.26 -4.60
C SER A 68 -16.43 16.56 -3.55
N GLN A 69 -16.38 15.86 -2.41
CA GLN A 69 -17.29 16.06 -1.27
C GLN A 69 -16.74 17.06 -0.24
N GLY A 70 -15.55 17.64 -0.45
CA GLY A 70 -14.90 18.53 0.53
C GLY A 70 -14.47 17.81 1.82
N LYS A 71 -14.28 16.49 1.78
CA LYS A 71 -13.86 15.68 2.93
C LYS A 71 -12.34 15.55 3.00
N ILE A 72 -11.85 15.24 4.21
CA ILE A 72 -10.46 14.84 4.43
C ILE A 72 -10.18 13.58 3.60
N ARG A 73 -8.98 13.52 3.01
CA ARG A 73 -8.52 12.45 2.13
C ARG A 73 -7.02 12.24 2.30
N ASN A 74 -6.52 11.10 1.87
CA ASN A 74 -5.08 10.84 1.89
C ASN A 74 -4.40 11.38 0.62
N GLU A 75 -3.64 12.47 0.75
CA GLU A 75 -2.99 13.12 -0.40
C GLU A 75 -1.86 12.29 -1.02
N ASP A 76 -1.41 11.21 -0.36
CA ASP A 76 -0.41 10.29 -0.89
C ASP A 76 -0.82 9.66 -2.23
N PHE A 77 -2.13 9.51 -2.48
CA PHE A 77 -2.66 8.96 -3.74
C PHE A 77 -2.88 10.03 -4.82
N GLU A 78 -2.49 11.29 -4.58
CA GLU A 78 -2.57 12.38 -5.55
C GLU A 78 -1.21 12.71 -6.16
N ASN A 79 -1.19 13.38 -7.32
CA ASN A 79 0.06 13.90 -7.87
C ASN A 79 0.52 15.13 -7.07
N PRO A 80 1.83 15.26 -6.76
CA PRO A 80 2.93 14.41 -7.21
C PRO A 80 3.24 13.21 -6.30
N SER A 81 2.64 13.12 -5.10
CA SER A 81 2.98 12.13 -4.07
C SER A 81 2.79 10.68 -4.51
N ARG A 82 1.85 10.41 -5.42
CA ARG A 82 1.53 9.06 -5.93
C ARG A 82 2.74 8.32 -6.50
N LYS A 83 3.77 9.04 -6.99
CA LYS A 83 5.01 8.45 -7.51
C LYS A 83 5.82 7.69 -6.43
N ASN A 84 5.59 8.01 -5.16
CA ASN A 84 6.24 7.40 -4.01
C ASN A 84 5.53 6.13 -3.54
N ILE A 85 4.35 5.78 -4.11
CA ILE A 85 3.65 4.55 -3.78
C ILE A 85 4.27 3.36 -4.51
N ARG A 86 4.78 2.39 -3.76
CA ARG A 86 5.48 1.21 -4.29
C ARG A 86 4.83 -0.09 -3.83
N ILE A 87 4.93 -1.12 -4.67
CA ILE A 87 4.53 -2.49 -4.33
C ILE A 87 5.80 -3.29 -4.04
N VAL A 88 5.97 -3.75 -2.81
CA VAL A 88 7.17 -4.47 -2.35
C VAL A 88 6.85 -5.94 -2.07
N PRO A 89 7.72 -6.89 -2.49
CA PRO A 89 7.52 -8.31 -2.19
C PRO A 89 7.83 -8.62 -0.72
N LEU A 90 6.99 -9.43 -0.09
CA LEU A 90 7.28 -10.06 1.19
C LEU A 90 7.96 -11.41 0.97
N PHE A 91 9.04 -11.66 1.68
CA PHE A 91 9.70 -12.96 1.70
C PHE A 91 9.59 -13.57 3.09
N SER A 92 9.19 -14.83 3.15
CA SER A 92 9.29 -15.59 4.40
C SER A 92 10.76 -15.91 4.68
N GLY A 93 11.31 -15.30 5.73
CA GLY A 93 12.54 -15.81 6.32
C GLY A 93 12.22 -17.15 6.99
N LYS A 94 13.03 -18.19 6.77
CA LYS A 94 13.13 -19.23 7.79
C LYS A 94 13.66 -18.50 9.02
N GLY A 95 12.88 -18.45 10.10
CA GLY A 95 13.25 -17.73 11.31
C GLY A 95 14.71 -17.96 11.64
N ALA A 96 15.45 -16.87 11.89
CA ALA A 96 16.78 -16.96 12.45
C ALA A 96 16.63 -17.78 13.75
N LYS A 97 17.15 -19.01 13.72
CA LYS A 97 17.33 -19.83 14.92
C LYS A 97 18.51 -19.27 15.70
#